data_AF-A0A835DKM2-F1
#
_entry.id   AF-A0A835DKM2-F1
#
_cell.length_a   1.000
_cell.length_b   1.000
_cell.length_c   1.000
_cell.angle_alpha   90.00
_cell.angle_beta   90.00
_cell.angle_gamma   90.00
#
_symmetry.space_group_name_H-M   'P 1'
#
loop_
_entity.id
_entity.type
_entity.pdbx_description
1 polymer ?
#
loop_
_entity_poly.entity_id
_entity_poly.type
_entity_poly.pdbx_seq_one_letter_code
_entity_poly.pdbx_strand_id
1 'polypeptide(L)'
;MERLLRKTSRGVVAQLHSIIPVSESPPSPDLQTVLADFKAVFEEPSGLPPPRTHDHRIPFVEGSLPTNVRTDHRSLKYLLEQRISTVTQQKWLSKLLGYDYEIIFRKGADNVAADALSRQFEESGTAMAISFPYTTWVDDATRRWVLDPDLCSIVDKLKENPHSVPHFTWERDILRYKGRLFSGKTVGIVGLGRIGSAIAKRAEAFGCPISYYSRSEKLDSKYKYYSNIIDLAANCHILVVACSLTEETRHIINREVINVLGPKGVVINIGRGQHIDEPELVSALVEGRLGGAGLDVFEHEPEVPEQLFGLDNVVLVPHVGSSTLEARKVMGDLVIGNLEAHFLNKPLLTPVV
;
A
#
# COMPACT_ATOMS: atom_id res chain seq x y z
N MET A 1 18.64 16.09 12.70
CA MET A 1 17.33 15.94 13.35
C MET A 1 17.15 16.90 14.54
N GLU A 2 18.11 16.98 15.47
CA GLU A 2 18.04 17.89 16.64
C GLU A 2 17.93 19.40 16.30
N ARG A 3 18.42 19.82 15.13
CA ARG A 3 18.31 21.22 14.65
C ARG A 3 16.88 21.62 14.22
N LEU A 4 16.05 20.65 13.81
CA LEU A 4 14.67 20.88 13.37
C LEU A 4 13.68 20.98 14.55
N LEU A 5 13.98 20.34 15.68
CA LEU A 5 13.13 20.33 16.88
C LEU A 5 13.13 21.66 17.65
N ARG A 6 14.07 22.57 17.37
CA ARG A 6 14.21 23.87 18.07
C ARG A 6 13.43 25.03 17.46
N LYS A 7 12.83 24.84 16.29
CA LYS A 7 12.00 25.87 15.65
C LYS A 7 10.58 25.33 15.54
N THR A 8 9.59 26.09 16.01
CA THR A 8 8.15 25.84 15.92
C THR A 8 7.66 25.84 14.46
N SER A 9 8.19 24.94 13.64
CA SER A 9 7.88 24.80 12.23
C SER A 9 7.44 23.37 11.96
N ARG A 10 6.25 23.20 11.37
CA ARG A 10 5.79 21.90 10.86
C ARG A 10 6.64 21.52 9.65
N GLY A 11 7.43 20.46 9.76
CA GLY A 11 8.19 19.88 8.67
C GLY A 11 7.83 18.40 8.50
N VAL A 12 7.72 17.94 7.26
CA VAL A 12 7.56 16.53 6.94
C VAL A 12 8.95 15.96 6.66
N VAL A 13 9.36 14.97 7.45
CA VAL A 13 10.60 14.22 7.25
C VAL A 13 10.22 12.88 6.64
N ALA A 14 10.67 12.63 5.41
CA ALA A 14 10.58 11.32 4.77
C ALA A 14 11.97 10.70 4.78
N GLN A 15 12.12 9.55 5.46
CA GLN A 15 13.37 8.80 5.47
C GLN A 15 13.20 7.55 4.61
N LEU A 16 13.72 7.59 3.39
CA LEU A 16 13.69 6.48 2.44
C LEU A 16 14.85 5.53 2.76
N HIS A 17 14.53 4.30 3.14
CA HIS A 17 15.51 3.21 3.22
C HIS A 17 15.23 2.24 2.08
N SER A 18 16.22 2.04 1.22
CA SER A 18 16.26 0.99 0.22
C SER A 18 17.38 0.03 0.60
N ILE A 19 17.06 -1.24 0.81
CA ILE A 19 18.05 -2.32 0.95
C ILE A 19 18.13 -3.03 -0.40
N ILE A 20 18.65 -2.35 -1.42
CA ILE A 20 19.01 -2.96 -2.71
C ILE A 20 20.26 -2.23 -3.23
N PRO A 21 21.25 -2.96 -3.80
CA PRO A 21 22.35 -2.33 -4.52
C PRO A 21 21.78 -1.44 -5.61
N VAL A 22 22.31 -0.22 -5.72
CA VAL A 22 21.89 0.75 -6.73
C VAL A 22 22.16 0.14 -8.10
N SER A 23 21.13 -0.43 -8.73
CA SER A 23 21.04 -0.46 -10.18
C SER A 23 20.89 1.00 -10.57
N GLU A 24 22.00 1.64 -10.93
CA GLU A 24 22.04 3.00 -11.47
C GLU A 24 21.37 3.02 -12.84
N SER A 25 20.06 2.86 -12.87
CA SER A 25 19.28 3.40 -13.98
C SER A 25 19.24 4.91 -13.76
N PRO A 26 19.80 5.71 -14.69
CA PRO A 26 19.75 7.16 -14.56
C PRO A 26 18.29 7.62 -14.43
N PRO A 27 18.05 8.71 -13.67
CA PRO A 27 16.73 9.32 -13.62
C PRO A 27 16.23 9.60 -15.04
N SER A 28 14.90 9.59 -15.24
CA SER A 28 14.31 9.80 -16.56
C SER A 28 14.87 11.08 -17.21
N PRO A 29 14.96 11.16 -18.55
CA PRO A 29 15.50 12.34 -19.24
C PRO A 29 14.83 13.65 -18.80
N ASP A 30 13.54 13.60 -18.48
CA ASP A 30 12.77 14.74 -17.98
C ASP A 30 13.23 15.17 -16.59
N LEU A 31 13.51 14.21 -15.69
CA LEU A 31 14.01 14.49 -14.35
C LEU A 31 15.47 14.96 -14.39
N GLN A 32 16.30 14.44 -15.31
CA GLN A 32 17.65 14.97 -15.53
C GLN A 32 17.65 16.41 -16.03
N THR A 33 16.72 16.75 -16.93
CA THR A 33 16.57 18.11 -17.45
C THR A 33 16.18 19.07 -16.31
N VAL A 34 15.21 18.68 -15.48
CA VAL A 34 14.82 19.47 -14.30
C VAL A 34 15.96 19.59 -13.27
N LEU A 35 16.72 18.53 -13.01
CA LEU A 35 17.86 18.59 -12.08
C LEU A 35 19.01 19.46 -12.63
N ALA A 36 19.20 19.48 -13.95
CA ALA A 36 20.18 20.36 -14.60
C ALA A 36 19.73 21.83 -14.61
N ASP A 37 18.47 22.09 -14.95
CA ASP A 37 17.90 23.44 -15.05
C ASP A 37 17.82 24.13 -13.67
N PHE A 38 17.65 23.35 -12.61
CA PHE A 38 17.59 23.83 -11.23
C PHE A 38 18.82 23.44 -10.40
N LYS A 39 19.96 23.14 -11.04
CA LYS A 39 21.18 22.70 -10.36
C LYS A 39 21.59 23.62 -9.20
N ALA A 40 21.48 24.93 -9.39
CA ALA A 40 21.78 25.94 -8.36
C ALA A 40 20.86 25.91 -7.11
N VAL A 41 19.68 25.27 -7.21
CA VAL A 41 18.74 25.07 -6.08
C VAL A 41 19.19 23.88 -5.21
N PHE A 42 19.84 22.89 -5.83
CA PHE A 42 20.29 21.67 -5.19
C PHE A 42 21.78 21.71 -4.81
N GLU A 43 22.55 22.66 -5.35
CA GLU A 43 23.87 23.00 -4.87
C GLU A 43 23.80 23.62 -3.47
N GLU A 44 24.77 23.32 -2.60
CA GLU A 44 24.82 23.92 -1.28
C GLU A 44 24.95 25.45 -1.39
N PRO A 45 23.99 26.22 -0.84
CA PRO A 45 24.00 27.67 -0.99
C PRO A 45 25.18 28.28 -0.23
N SER A 46 26.10 28.90 -0.95
CA SER A 46 27.31 29.52 -0.39
C SER A 46 27.13 30.98 0.06
N GLY A 47 25.91 31.53 0.04
CA GLY A 47 25.63 32.93 0.40
C GLY A 47 24.15 33.30 0.53
N LEU A 48 23.87 34.56 0.93
CA LEU A 48 22.51 35.08 1.12
C LEU A 48 21.87 35.57 -0.21
N PRO A 49 20.53 35.48 -0.38
CA PRO A 49 19.84 35.87 -1.61
C PRO A 49 19.86 37.39 -1.84
N PRO A 50 19.98 37.86 -3.11
CA PRO A 50 20.12 39.28 -3.40
C PRO A 50 18.77 40.03 -3.40
N PRO A 51 18.72 41.28 -2.90
CA PRO A 51 17.52 42.12 -2.94
C PRO A 51 17.31 42.77 -4.32
N ARG A 52 16.04 43.00 -4.70
CA ARG A 52 15.66 43.66 -5.98
C ARG A 52 14.99 45.00 -5.74
N THR A 53 15.16 45.95 -6.68
CA THR A 53 14.83 47.37 -6.45
C THR A 53 13.71 47.98 -7.30
N HIS A 54 13.21 47.39 -8.41
CA HIS A 54 12.10 47.98 -9.20
C HIS A 54 11.28 46.96 -10.01
N ASP A 55 10.02 47.30 -10.30
CA ASP A 55 9.11 46.58 -11.23
C ASP A 55 9.04 47.24 -12.62
N HIS A 56 8.87 46.45 -13.69
CA HIS A 56 8.92 46.92 -15.08
C HIS A 56 7.53 47.03 -15.75
N ARG A 57 7.37 47.98 -16.68
CA ARG A 57 6.27 48.05 -17.68
C ARG A 57 6.81 48.41 -19.07
N ILE A 58 6.19 47.88 -20.12
CA ILE A 58 6.61 48.05 -21.52
C ILE A 58 5.49 48.76 -22.33
N PRO A 59 5.77 49.88 -23.04
CA PRO A 59 4.83 50.51 -23.97
C PRO A 59 5.01 49.97 -25.40
N PHE A 60 3.93 49.92 -26.18
CA PHE A 60 3.93 49.43 -27.57
C PHE A 60 4.04 50.56 -28.60
N VAL A 61 4.65 50.25 -29.76
CA VAL A 61 4.91 51.20 -30.87
C VAL A 61 3.87 51.06 -31.98
N GLU A 62 3.54 52.15 -32.63
CA GLU A 62 2.50 52.26 -33.67
C GLU A 62 2.89 51.48 -34.95
N GLY A 63 1.98 50.64 -35.44
CA GLY A 63 2.22 49.71 -36.56
C GLY A 63 2.50 48.25 -36.16
N SER A 64 2.54 47.94 -34.85
CA SER A 64 2.62 46.56 -34.36
C SER A 64 1.41 45.73 -34.82
N LEU A 65 1.65 44.53 -35.37
CA LEU A 65 0.62 43.53 -35.66
C LEU A 65 -0.24 43.27 -34.40
N PRO A 66 -1.53 42.92 -34.55
CA PRO A 66 -2.43 42.76 -33.41
C PRO A 66 -1.84 41.73 -32.46
N THR A 67 -1.35 42.22 -31.32
CA THR A 67 -0.92 41.39 -30.20
C THR A 67 -2.08 40.47 -29.87
N ASN A 68 -1.79 39.17 -29.79
CA ASN A 68 -2.73 38.15 -29.37
C ASN A 68 -3.40 38.62 -28.06
N VAL A 69 -4.63 39.14 -28.15
CA VAL A 69 -5.30 39.74 -26.99
C VAL A 69 -5.77 38.59 -26.12
N ARG A 70 -4.93 38.21 -25.16
CA ARG A 70 -5.28 37.29 -24.10
C ARG A 70 -6.19 38.02 -23.13
N THR A 71 -7.47 38.03 -23.45
CA THR A 71 -8.55 38.35 -22.52
C THR A 71 -8.87 37.10 -21.70
N ASP A 72 -9.26 37.28 -20.44
CA ASP A 72 -9.57 36.15 -19.58
C ASP A 72 -10.84 35.42 -20.06
N HIS A 73 -10.86 34.12 -19.82
CA HIS A 73 -11.95 33.22 -20.24
C HIS A 73 -13.31 33.64 -19.65
N ARG A 74 -13.30 34.48 -18.60
CA ARG A 74 -14.48 34.99 -17.90
C ARG A 74 -15.12 36.19 -18.62
N SER A 75 -14.33 37.05 -19.27
CA SER A 75 -14.84 38.22 -19.98
C SER A 75 -15.44 37.88 -21.34
N LEU A 76 -14.88 36.89 -22.05
CA LEU A 76 -15.36 36.48 -23.37
C LEU A 76 -16.63 35.61 -23.32
N LYS A 77 -16.75 34.72 -22.32
CA LYS A 77 -17.91 33.80 -22.19
C LYS A 77 -19.25 34.53 -22.06
N TYR A 78 -19.24 35.76 -21.57
CA TYR A 78 -20.44 36.57 -21.33
C TYR A 78 -20.42 37.90 -22.10
N LEU A 79 -19.59 38.03 -23.13
CA LEU A 79 -19.34 39.30 -23.82
C LEU A 79 -20.61 39.99 -24.33
N LEU A 80 -21.59 39.20 -24.80
CA LEU A 80 -22.88 39.70 -25.31
C LEU A 80 -23.91 39.97 -24.19
N GLU A 81 -23.70 39.38 -23.01
CA GLU A 81 -24.62 39.43 -21.87
C GLU A 81 -24.14 40.37 -20.75
N GLN A 82 -22.91 40.88 -20.86
CA GLN A 82 -22.35 41.81 -19.90
C GLN A 82 -23.10 43.14 -19.91
N ARG A 83 -23.47 43.62 -18.71
CA ARG A 83 -23.98 44.99 -18.54
C ARG A 83 -22.89 45.98 -18.90
N ILE A 84 -23.04 46.62 -20.05
CA ILE A 84 -22.18 47.70 -20.51
C ILE A 84 -22.44 48.92 -19.62
N SER A 85 -21.48 49.26 -18.78
CA SER A 85 -21.63 50.34 -17.79
C SER A 85 -20.79 51.56 -18.12
N THR A 86 -19.93 51.46 -19.14
CA THR A 86 -18.99 52.53 -19.52
C THR A 86 -19.00 52.79 -21.02
N VAL A 87 -18.81 54.05 -21.41
CA VAL A 87 -18.75 54.49 -22.81
C VAL A 87 -17.65 53.76 -23.58
N THR A 88 -16.54 53.43 -22.92
CA THR A 88 -15.43 52.69 -23.50
C THR A 88 -15.82 51.26 -23.86
N GLN A 89 -16.50 50.52 -22.96
CA GLN A 89 -17.01 49.17 -23.25
C GLN A 89 -18.00 49.18 -24.41
N GLN A 90 -18.87 50.20 -24.46
CA GLN A 90 -19.89 50.35 -25.51
C GLN A 90 -19.26 50.55 -26.90
N LYS A 91 -18.18 51.34 -26.99
CA LYS A 91 -17.42 51.54 -28.24
C LYS A 91 -16.65 50.30 -28.69
N TRP A 92 -16.16 49.49 -27.76
CA TRP A 92 -15.42 48.26 -28.10
C TRP A 92 -16.36 47.12 -28.50
N LEU A 93 -17.50 46.98 -27.83
CA LEU A 93 -18.49 45.97 -28.19
C LEU A 93 -19.08 46.23 -29.57
N SER A 94 -19.41 47.48 -29.91
CA SER A 94 -19.92 47.82 -31.24
C SER A 94 -18.91 47.57 -32.35
N LYS A 95 -17.61 47.72 -32.09
CA LYS A 95 -16.56 47.29 -33.01
C LYS A 95 -16.51 45.78 -33.15
N LEU A 96 -16.55 45.03 -32.04
CA LEU A 96 -16.44 43.56 -32.05
C LEU A 96 -17.64 42.87 -32.71
N LEU A 97 -18.85 43.42 -32.56
CA LEU A 97 -20.08 42.91 -33.19
C LEU A 97 -20.08 43.03 -34.72
N GLY A 98 -19.22 43.88 -35.29
CA GLY A 98 -19.11 44.07 -36.74
C GLY A 98 -18.11 43.14 -37.42
N TYR A 99 -17.46 42.23 -36.68
CA TYR A 99 -16.53 41.25 -37.23
C TYR A 99 -17.10 39.85 -37.06
N ASP A 100 -17.00 39.04 -38.12
CA ASP A 100 -17.17 37.59 -38.00
C ASP A 100 -15.95 37.03 -37.27
N TYR A 101 -16.16 36.44 -36.10
CA TYR A 101 -15.12 35.78 -35.34
C TYR A 101 -15.54 34.35 -34.98
N GLU A 102 -14.58 33.44 -35.04
CA GLU A 102 -14.74 32.05 -34.63
C GLU A 102 -13.93 31.83 -33.35
N ILE A 103 -14.57 31.28 -32.32
CA ILE A 103 -13.88 30.90 -31.08
C ILE A 103 -13.26 29.53 -31.28
N ILE A 104 -11.97 29.51 -31.66
CA ILE A 104 -11.23 28.28 -31.88
C ILE A 104 -10.54 27.86 -30.59
N PHE A 105 -11.02 26.76 -29.98
CA PHE A 105 -10.37 26.16 -28.81
C PHE A 105 -9.10 25.44 -29.24
N ARG A 106 -7.95 25.84 -28.69
CA ARG A 106 -6.66 25.16 -28.90
C ARG A 106 -6.22 24.46 -27.62
N LYS A 107 -5.73 23.23 -27.78
CA LYS A 107 -5.15 22.42 -26.70
C LYS A 107 -3.91 23.14 -26.14
N GLY A 108 -3.91 23.37 -24.83
CA GLY A 108 -2.82 24.04 -24.13
C GLY A 108 -2.93 23.84 -22.62
N ALA A 109 -1.80 23.83 -21.93
CA ALA A 109 -1.71 23.52 -20.49
C ALA A 109 -2.58 24.42 -19.60
N ASP A 110 -2.85 25.65 -20.06
CA ASP A 110 -3.63 26.65 -19.31
C ASP A 110 -5.14 26.62 -19.63
N ASN A 111 -5.59 25.76 -20.55
CA ASN A 111 -6.94 25.77 -21.14
C ASN A 111 -7.85 24.63 -20.63
N VAL A 112 -7.63 24.20 -19.39
CA VAL A 112 -8.22 22.99 -18.78
C VAL A 112 -9.76 23.02 -18.73
N ALA A 113 -10.36 24.18 -18.51
CA ALA A 113 -11.82 24.32 -18.39
C ALA A 113 -12.55 24.21 -19.75
N ALA A 114 -11.93 24.65 -20.84
CA ALA A 114 -12.50 24.54 -22.18
C ALA A 114 -12.43 23.09 -22.71
N ASP A 115 -11.32 22.40 -22.45
CA ASP A 115 -11.07 21.00 -22.85
C ASP A 115 -11.99 20.00 -22.12
N ALA A 116 -12.50 20.39 -20.95
CA ALA A 116 -13.50 19.63 -20.21
C ALA A 116 -14.93 19.80 -20.79
N LEU A 117 -15.23 20.96 -21.38
CA LEU A 117 -16.58 21.31 -21.86
C LEU A 117 -16.82 20.98 -23.35
N SER A 118 -15.76 20.76 -24.14
CA SER A 118 -15.86 20.39 -25.56
C SER A 118 -16.06 18.89 -25.81
N ARG A 119 -16.25 18.08 -24.76
CA ARG A 119 -16.46 16.63 -24.89
C ARG A 119 -17.91 16.35 -25.24
N GLN A 120 -18.21 16.22 -26.54
CA GLN A 120 -19.42 15.51 -26.98
C GLN A 120 -19.15 14.00 -26.92
N PHE A 121 -19.96 13.28 -26.14
CA PHE A 121 -19.97 11.82 -26.15
C PHE A 121 -20.93 11.37 -27.25
N GLU A 122 -20.39 10.95 -28.39
CA GLU A 122 -21.15 10.10 -29.31
C GLU A 122 -21.25 8.70 -28.69
N GLU A 123 -22.39 8.43 -28.04
CA GLU A 123 -22.77 7.09 -27.62
C GLU A 123 -23.22 6.27 -28.85
N SER A 124 -22.32 5.46 -29.40
CA SER A 124 -22.72 4.18 -29.99
C SER A 124 -21.61 3.16 -29.80
N GLY A 125 -21.69 2.41 -28.71
CA GLY A 125 -20.83 1.26 -28.45
C GLY A 125 -21.50 0.34 -27.46
N THR A 126 -22.23 -0.64 -27.94
CA THR A 126 -22.75 -1.74 -27.13
C THR A 126 -21.56 -2.56 -26.62
N ALA A 127 -21.18 -2.35 -25.36
CA ALA A 127 -20.14 -3.13 -24.71
C ALA A 127 -20.65 -4.55 -24.41
N MET A 128 -20.47 -5.46 -25.37
CA MET A 128 -20.58 -6.90 -25.14
C MET A 128 -19.22 -7.44 -24.69
N ALA A 129 -18.80 -7.14 -23.46
CA ALA A 129 -17.78 -7.93 -22.76
C ALA A 129 -17.75 -7.57 -21.27
N ILE A 130 -18.26 -8.47 -20.42
CA ILE A 130 -17.84 -8.55 -19.03
C ILE A 130 -16.57 -9.40 -19.03
N SER A 131 -15.41 -8.80 -19.24
CA SER A 131 -14.15 -9.48 -19.01
C SER A 131 -13.96 -9.62 -17.51
N PHE A 132 -14.32 -10.79 -16.98
CA PHE A 132 -13.89 -11.21 -15.65
C PHE A 132 -12.38 -11.52 -15.71
N PRO A 133 -11.55 -11.00 -14.79
CA PRO A 133 -10.18 -11.45 -14.68
C PRO A 133 -10.18 -12.92 -14.24
N TYR A 134 -9.75 -13.82 -15.11
CA TYR A 134 -9.46 -15.20 -14.75
C TYR A 134 -8.00 -15.28 -14.33
N THR A 135 -7.74 -15.52 -13.04
CA THR A 135 -6.38 -15.62 -12.50
C THR A 135 -5.81 -17.02 -12.78
N THR A 136 -5.30 -17.24 -13.99
CA THR A 136 -4.65 -18.51 -14.37
C THR A 136 -3.46 -18.85 -13.50
N TRP A 137 -2.78 -17.85 -12.89
CA TRP A 137 -1.65 -18.10 -12.01
C TRP A 137 -2.01 -18.90 -10.76
N VAL A 138 -3.26 -18.82 -10.28
CA VAL A 138 -3.72 -19.64 -9.13
C VAL A 138 -3.84 -21.10 -9.55
N ASP A 139 -4.42 -21.35 -10.73
CA ASP A 139 -4.53 -22.70 -11.29
C ASP A 139 -3.15 -23.25 -11.66
N ASP A 140 -2.26 -22.43 -12.19
CA ASP A 140 -0.87 -22.81 -12.49
C ASP A 140 -0.06 -23.04 -11.22
N ALA A 141 -0.22 -22.22 -10.18
CA ALA A 141 0.40 -22.45 -8.88
C ALA A 141 -0.11 -23.73 -8.24
N THR A 142 -1.42 -23.99 -8.34
CA THR A 142 -2.06 -25.22 -7.84
C THR A 142 -1.57 -26.44 -8.63
N ARG A 143 -1.50 -26.37 -9.95
CA ARG A 143 -0.97 -27.43 -10.82
C ARG A 143 0.52 -27.68 -10.57
N ARG A 144 1.33 -26.63 -10.43
CA ARG A 144 2.76 -26.76 -10.11
C ARG A 144 2.99 -27.38 -8.76
N TRP A 145 2.13 -27.09 -7.77
CA TRP A 145 2.16 -27.78 -6.48
C TRP A 145 1.88 -29.28 -6.60
N VAL A 146 0.92 -29.68 -7.45
CA VAL A 146 0.61 -31.09 -7.71
C VAL A 146 1.72 -31.80 -8.49
N LEU A 147 2.42 -31.06 -9.34
CA LEU A 147 3.51 -31.56 -10.19
C LEU A 147 4.90 -31.23 -9.63
N ASP A 148 4.98 -30.82 -8.36
CA ASP A 148 6.24 -30.42 -7.74
C ASP A 148 7.16 -31.65 -7.66
N PRO A 149 8.31 -31.67 -8.38
CA PRO A 149 9.14 -32.86 -8.48
C PRO A 149 9.67 -33.34 -7.13
N ASP A 150 9.95 -32.41 -6.22
CA ASP A 150 10.47 -32.72 -4.89
C ASP A 150 9.37 -33.31 -4.01
N LEU A 151 8.16 -32.73 -4.05
CA LEU A 151 7.00 -33.25 -3.35
C LEU A 151 6.61 -34.64 -3.88
N CYS A 152 6.58 -34.84 -5.20
CA CYS A 152 6.37 -36.14 -5.82
C CYS A 152 7.43 -37.15 -5.35
N SER A 153 8.72 -36.76 -5.36
CA SER A 153 9.80 -37.63 -4.88
C SER A 153 9.65 -38.01 -3.41
N ILE A 154 9.29 -37.06 -2.54
CA ILE A 154 9.03 -37.33 -1.12
C ILE A 154 7.86 -38.29 -0.95
N VAL A 155 6.75 -38.07 -1.65
CA VAL A 155 5.56 -38.91 -1.59
C VAL A 155 5.87 -40.33 -2.10
N ASP A 156 6.59 -40.46 -3.20
CA ASP A 156 6.96 -41.77 -3.76
C ASP A 156 7.87 -42.55 -2.79
N LYS A 157 8.88 -41.90 -2.21
CA LYS A 157 9.74 -42.51 -1.17
C LYS A 157 8.94 -42.95 0.06
N LEU A 158 7.96 -42.16 0.49
CA LEU A 158 7.12 -42.48 1.65
C LEU A 158 6.10 -43.59 1.37
N LYS A 159 5.62 -43.70 0.11
CA LYS A 159 4.75 -44.82 -0.33
C LYS A 159 5.50 -46.15 -0.34
N GLU A 160 6.78 -46.14 -0.74
CA GLU A 160 7.63 -47.33 -0.71
C GLU A 160 8.01 -47.73 0.72
N ASN A 161 8.39 -46.75 1.55
CA ASN A 161 8.73 -46.95 2.95
C ASN A 161 8.25 -45.75 3.80
N PRO A 162 7.25 -45.92 4.68
CA PRO A 162 6.63 -44.84 5.47
C PRO A 162 7.56 -44.03 6.37
N HIS A 163 8.80 -44.49 6.59
CA HIS A 163 9.80 -43.84 7.44
C HIS A 163 11.07 -43.41 6.69
N SER A 164 11.06 -43.45 5.36
CA SER A 164 12.23 -43.16 4.52
C SER A 164 12.63 -41.68 4.49
N VAL A 165 11.68 -40.78 4.71
CA VAL A 165 11.92 -39.33 4.73
C VAL A 165 11.75 -38.82 6.16
N PRO A 166 12.82 -38.31 6.80
CA PRO A 166 12.74 -37.77 8.15
C PRO A 166 11.64 -36.72 8.29
N HIS A 167 10.94 -36.76 9.42
CA HIS A 167 9.84 -35.84 9.77
C HIS A 167 8.58 -35.95 8.91
N PHE A 168 8.60 -36.52 7.72
CA PHE A 168 7.39 -36.67 6.91
C PHE A 168 6.74 -38.04 7.14
N THR A 169 5.42 -38.07 7.10
CA THR A 169 4.65 -39.32 7.06
C THR A 169 3.59 -39.26 5.97
N TRP A 170 3.31 -40.39 5.33
CA TRP A 170 2.28 -40.55 4.31
C TRP A 170 1.24 -41.56 4.78
N GLU A 171 0.05 -41.09 5.12
CA GLU A 171 -1.04 -41.92 5.63
C GLU A 171 -2.36 -41.53 4.98
N ARG A 172 -3.09 -42.50 4.41
CA ARG A 172 -4.41 -42.30 3.77
C ARG A 172 -4.38 -41.17 2.72
N ASP A 173 -3.36 -41.18 1.89
CA ASP A 173 -3.11 -40.18 0.84
C ASP A 173 -2.89 -38.73 1.35
N ILE A 174 -2.42 -38.60 2.59
CA ILE A 174 -2.13 -37.32 3.22
C ILE A 174 -0.66 -37.29 3.65
N LEU A 175 0.08 -36.32 3.10
CA LEU A 175 1.42 -35.96 3.56
C LEU A 175 1.31 -35.13 4.84
N ARG A 176 2.08 -35.51 5.87
CA ARG A 176 2.17 -34.81 7.16
C ARG A 176 3.61 -34.48 7.46
N TYR A 177 3.84 -33.35 8.12
CA TYR A 177 5.16 -32.98 8.65
C TYR A 177 5.13 -33.00 10.17
N LYS A 178 6.02 -33.78 10.79
CA LYS A 178 6.07 -34.10 12.22
C LYS A 178 4.69 -34.50 12.76
N GLY A 179 3.93 -35.28 11.99
CA GLY A 179 2.56 -35.71 12.31
C GLY A 179 1.48 -34.63 12.20
N ARG A 180 1.82 -33.40 11.77
CA ARG A 180 0.92 -32.26 11.66
C ARG A 180 0.36 -32.14 10.22
N LEU A 181 -0.91 -31.72 10.15
CA LEU A 181 -1.62 -31.37 8.92
C LEU A 181 -2.29 -30.01 9.14
N PHE A 182 -2.18 -29.12 8.16
CA PHE A 182 -2.83 -27.81 8.19
C PHE A 182 -4.32 -27.91 7.87
N SER A 183 -4.69 -28.65 6.82
CA SER A 183 -6.08 -28.78 6.38
C SER A 183 -7.01 -29.25 7.50
N GLY A 184 -8.15 -28.57 7.64
CA GLY A 184 -9.13 -28.84 8.70
C GLY A 184 -8.77 -28.32 10.09
N LYS A 185 -7.62 -27.66 10.29
CA LYS A 185 -7.29 -27.02 11.58
C LYS A 185 -8.10 -25.75 11.77
N THR A 186 -8.55 -25.51 13.00
CA THR A 186 -9.20 -24.25 13.36
C THR A 186 -8.20 -23.10 13.39
N VAL A 187 -8.48 -22.02 12.67
CA VAL A 187 -7.66 -20.82 12.56
C VAL A 187 -8.38 -19.65 13.24
N GLY A 188 -7.78 -19.10 14.28
CA GLY A 188 -8.22 -17.88 14.95
C GLY A 188 -7.45 -16.67 14.41
N ILE A 189 -8.15 -15.60 14.05
CA ILE A 189 -7.53 -14.39 13.48
C ILE A 189 -7.79 -13.19 14.40
N VAL A 190 -6.72 -12.55 14.86
CA VAL A 190 -6.76 -11.31 15.64
C VAL A 190 -6.76 -10.15 14.65
N GLY A 191 -7.93 -9.56 14.43
CA GLY A 191 -8.14 -8.47 13.47
C GLY A 191 -8.64 -8.94 12.10
N LEU A 192 -9.96 -8.89 11.89
CA LEU A 192 -10.61 -9.21 10.62
C LEU A 192 -10.71 -7.97 9.70
N GLY A 193 -9.57 -7.32 9.45
CA GLY A 193 -9.44 -6.21 8.50
C GLY A 193 -9.16 -6.68 7.07
N ARG A 194 -8.57 -5.82 6.23
CA ARG A 194 -8.19 -6.18 4.84
C ARG A 194 -7.28 -7.42 4.80
N ILE A 195 -6.25 -7.45 5.64
CA ILE A 195 -5.28 -8.55 5.71
C ILE A 195 -5.93 -9.79 6.32
N GLY A 196 -6.56 -9.66 7.50
CA GLY A 196 -7.22 -10.78 8.18
C GLY A 196 -8.29 -11.48 7.32
N SER A 197 -9.14 -10.72 6.62
CA SER A 197 -10.15 -11.29 5.71
C SER A 197 -9.52 -12.03 4.53
N ALA A 198 -8.39 -11.53 4.01
CA ALA A 198 -7.66 -12.19 2.94
C ALA A 198 -6.99 -13.49 3.43
N ILE A 199 -6.47 -13.52 4.66
CA ILE A 199 -5.94 -14.73 5.30
C ILE A 199 -7.07 -15.75 5.50
N ALA A 200 -8.20 -15.32 6.05
CA ALA A 200 -9.39 -16.18 6.24
C ALA A 200 -9.81 -16.85 4.93
N LYS A 201 -9.99 -16.06 3.86
CA LYS A 201 -10.38 -16.57 2.54
C LYS A 201 -9.43 -17.65 2.01
N ARG A 202 -8.12 -17.51 2.26
CA ARG A 202 -7.12 -18.51 1.84
C ARG A 202 -7.20 -19.76 2.69
N ALA A 203 -7.29 -19.62 4.02
CA ALA A 203 -7.40 -20.74 4.94
C ALA A 203 -8.69 -21.56 4.73
N GLU A 204 -9.80 -20.92 4.36
CA GLU A 204 -11.04 -21.62 3.99
C GLU A 204 -10.85 -22.63 2.86
N ALA A 205 -9.99 -22.34 1.88
CA ALA A 205 -9.72 -23.26 0.77
C ALA A 205 -9.04 -24.57 1.23
N PHE A 206 -8.45 -24.59 2.43
CA PHE A 206 -7.90 -25.78 3.07
C PHE A 206 -8.90 -26.48 4.01
N GLY A 207 -10.18 -26.09 3.97
CA GLY A 207 -11.22 -26.62 4.84
C GLY A 207 -11.05 -26.24 6.31
N CYS A 208 -10.27 -25.20 6.61
CA CYS A 208 -10.04 -24.73 7.98
C CYS A 208 -11.26 -23.99 8.52
N PRO A 209 -11.81 -24.37 9.69
CA PRO A 209 -12.80 -23.55 10.39
C PRO A 209 -12.16 -22.23 10.83
N ILE A 210 -12.80 -21.10 10.53
CA ILE A 210 -12.26 -19.77 10.84
C ILE A 210 -13.06 -19.12 11.97
N SER A 211 -12.34 -18.58 12.94
CA SER A 211 -12.84 -17.69 13.98
C SER A 211 -12.00 -16.42 14.06
N TYR A 212 -12.54 -15.36 14.66
CA TYR A 212 -11.82 -14.10 14.77
C TYR A 212 -12.14 -13.34 16.05
N TYR A 213 -11.21 -12.49 16.44
CA TYR A 213 -11.36 -11.47 17.47
C TYR A 213 -11.16 -10.09 16.84
N SER A 214 -12.01 -9.13 17.20
CA SER A 214 -11.82 -7.71 16.92
C SER A 214 -12.58 -6.87 17.93
N ARG A 215 -12.28 -5.56 18.02
CA ARG A 215 -12.96 -4.62 18.93
C ARG A 215 -14.50 -4.64 18.81
N SER A 216 -15.01 -4.87 17.61
CA SER A 216 -16.44 -5.02 17.34
C SER A 216 -16.66 -6.20 16.41
N GLU A 217 -17.81 -6.84 16.51
CA GLU A 217 -18.26 -7.85 15.56
C GLU A 217 -18.40 -7.22 14.16
N LYS A 218 -18.06 -8.01 13.14
CA LYS A 218 -18.27 -7.69 11.72
C LYS A 218 -19.56 -8.35 11.27
N LEU A 219 -20.63 -7.55 11.14
CA LEU A 219 -21.97 -8.04 10.78
C LEU A 219 -22.00 -8.79 9.45
N ASP A 220 -21.14 -8.41 8.50
CA ASP A 220 -21.05 -9.05 7.18
C ASP A 220 -20.12 -10.28 7.16
N SER A 221 -19.56 -10.67 8.31
CA SER A 221 -18.66 -11.82 8.39
C SER A 221 -19.44 -13.09 8.68
N LYS A 222 -19.17 -14.13 7.88
CA LYS A 222 -19.64 -15.51 8.13
C LYS A 222 -18.83 -16.26 9.19
N TYR A 223 -17.71 -15.68 9.66
CA TYR A 223 -16.80 -16.35 10.58
C TYR A 223 -17.28 -16.20 12.03
N LYS A 224 -16.92 -17.16 12.88
CA LYS A 224 -17.28 -17.12 14.30
C LYS A 224 -16.56 -15.98 15.00
N TYR A 225 -17.31 -15.04 15.56
CA TYR A 225 -16.79 -13.96 16.38
C TYR A 225 -16.55 -14.40 17.83
N TYR A 226 -15.44 -13.94 18.41
CA TYR A 226 -15.15 -14.01 19.83
C TYR A 226 -14.93 -12.60 20.37
N SER A 227 -15.62 -12.27 21.47
CA SER A 227 -15.55 -10.95 22.11
C SER A 227 -14.30 -10.76 22.99
N ASN A 228 -13.56 -11.83 23.29
CA ASN A 228 -12.30 -11.79 24.00
C ASN A 228 -11.27 -12.71 23.31
N ILE A 229 -9.99 -12.38 23.45
CA ILE A 229 -8.91 -13.09 22.77
C ILE A 229 -8.58 -14.45 23.40
N ILE A 230 -8.84 -14.61 24.70
CA ILE A 230 -8.59 -15.85 25.43
C ILE A 230 -9.49 -16.97 24.89
N ASP A 231 -10.78 -16.70 24.71
CA ASP A 231 -11.74 -17.64 24.13
C ASP A 231 -11.39 -17.97 22.68
N LEU A 232 -10.90 -16.99 21.91
CA LEU A 232 -10.41 -17.26 20.55
C LEU A 232 -9.23 -18.24 20.60
N ALA A 233 -8.24 -17.98 21.45
CA ALA A 233 -7.05 -18.81 21.60
C ALA A 233 -7.41 -20.23 22.07
N ALA A 234 -8.34 -20.36 23.02
CA ALA A 234 -8.81 -21.64 23.55
C ALA A 234 -9.48 -22.52 22.49
N ASN A 235 -10.02 -21.90 21.44
CA ASN A 235 -10.81 -22.56 20.41
C ASN A 235 -10.11 -22.60 19.05
N CYS A 236 -8.81 -22.33 18.97
CA CYS A 236 -8.05 -22.44 17.72
C CYS A 236 -6.77 -23.26 17.89
N HIS A 237 -6.28 -23.82 16.78
CA HIS A 237 -4.97 -24.45 16.73
C HIS A 237 -3.89 -23.48 16.23
N ILE A 238 -4.30 -22.49 15.45
CA ILE A 238 -3.41 -21.53 14.80
C ILE A 238 -3.99 -20.15 15.08
N LEU A 239 -3.23 -19.30 15.77
CA LEU A 239 -3.62 -17.93 16.12
C LEU A 239 -2.81 -16.95 15.28
N VAL A 240 -3.47 -16.22 14.39
CA VAL A 240 -2.82 -15.29 13.45
C VAL A 240 -3.06 -13.85 13.88
N VAL A 241 -1.99 -13.08 14.07
CA VAL A 241 -2.03 -11.66 14.43
C VAL A 241 -2.00 -10.80 13.17
N ALA A 242 -3.11 -10.13 12.87
CA ALA A 242 -3.29 -9.32 11.67
C ALA A 242 -4.01 -7.98 11.96
N CYS A 243 -3.91 -7.47 13.19
CA CYS A 243 -4.48 -6.19 13.62
C CYS A 243 -3.44 -5.06 13.58
N SER A 244 -3.92 -3.81 13.65
CA SER A 244 -3.05 -2.64 13.85
C SER A 244 -2.46 -2.66 15.26
N LEU A 245 -1.26 -2.10 15.43
CA LEU A 245 -0.70 -1.85 16.76
C LEU A 245 -1.26 -0.54 17.33
N THR A 246 -1.75 -0.62 18.57
CA THR A 246 -2.29 0.44 19.41
C THR A 246 -1.94 0.12 20.86
N GLU A 247 -2.17 1.05 21.80
CA GLU A 247 -1.98 0.77 23.23
C GLU A 247 -2.81 -0.43 23.70
N GLU A 248 -4.03 -0.59 23.22
CA GLU A 248 -4.92 -1.70 23.61
C GLU A 248 -4.53 -3.04 23.00
N THR A 249 -3.73 -3.03 21.92
CA THR A 249 -3.28 -4.25 21.22
C THR A 249 -1.82 -4.57 21.50
N ARG A 250 -1.11 -3.70 22.24
CA ARG A 250 0.23 -3.98 22.73
C ARG A 250 0.17 -5.16 23.71
N HIS A 251 1.02 -6.15 23.46
CA HIS A 251 1.09 -7.41 24.20
C HIS A 251 -0.26 -8.12 24.32
N ILE A 252 -1.13 -7.96 23.31
CA ILE A 252 -2.42 -8.65 23.27
C ILE A 252 -2.26 -10.17 23.28
N ILE A 253 -1.14 -10.68 22.76
CA ILE A 253 -0.69 -12.06 22.95
C ILE A 253 0.29 -12.08 24.12
N ASN A 254 -0.26 -12.16 25.32
CA ASN A 254 0.50 -12.28 26.57
C ASN A 254 0.63 -13.73 27.02
N ARG A 255 1.27 -13.96 28.18
CA ARG A 255 1.44 -15.27 28.82
C ARG A 255 0.13 -16.07 28.94
N GLU A 256 -0.98 -15.41 29.28
CA GLU A 256 -2.28 -16.08 29.45
C GLU A 256 -2.79 -16.63 28.12
N VAL A 257 -2.79 -15.80 27.07
CA VAL A 257 -3.18 -16.22 25.72
C VAL A 257 -2.29 -17.35 25.21
N ILE A 258 -0.97 -17.26 25.43
CA ILE A 258 0.00 -18.28 25.04
C ILE A 258 -0.29 -19.62 25.73
N ASN A 259 -0.53 -19.61 27.04
CA ASN A 259 -0.81 -20.83 27.81
C ASN A 259 -2.12 -21.49 27.38
N VAL A 260 -3.13 -20.68 27.06
CA VAL A 260 -4.43 -21.17 26.60
C VAL A 260 -4.34 -21.76 25.19
N LEU A 261 -3.56 -21.15 24.30
CA LEU A 261 -3.25 -21.70 22.97
C LEU A 261 -2.48 -23.03 23.07
N GLY A 262 -1.54 -23.10 24.00
CA GLY A 262 -0.99 -24.34 24.54
C GLY A 262 0.00 -25.10 23.63
N PRO A 263 0.43 -26.30 24.05
CA PRO A 263 1.57 -27.03 23.47
C PRO A 263 1.31 -27.61 22.07
N LYS A 264 0.05 -27.57 21.62
CA LYS A 264 -0.36 -27.99 20.27
C LYS A 264 -0.68 -26.79 19.37
N GLY A 265 -0.76 -25.60 19.94
CA GLY A 265 -1.09 -24.38 19.23
C GLY A 265 0.13 -23.72 18.59
N VAL A 266 -0.13 -22.92 17.57
CA VAL A 266 0.89 -22.13 16.85
C VAL A 266 0.45 -20.68 16.79
N VAL A 267 1.35 -19.75 17.12
CA VAL A 267 1.12 -18.32 16.90
C VAL A 267 1.80 -17.88 15.61
N ILE A 268 1.13 -17.07 14.79
CA ILE A 268 1.69 -16.47 13.59
C ILE A 268 1.57 -14.95 13.71
N ASN A 269 2.70 -14.23 13.66
CA ASN A 269 2.71 -12.77 13.72
C ASN A 269 3.23 -12.16 12.41
N ILE A 270 2.33 -11.45 11.74
CA ILE A 270 2.58 -10.65 10.53
C ILE A 270 2.15 -9.19 10.73
N GLY A 271 1.88 -8.81 11.99
CA GLY A 271 1.48 -7.47 12.41
C GLY A 271 2.67 -6.63 12.82
N ARG A 272 2.90 -6.51 14.13
CA ARG A 272 4.05 -5.83 14.75
C ARG A 272 4.58 -6.68 15.90
N GLY A 273 5.87 -6.58 16.19
CA GLY A 273 6.48 -7.33 17.30
C GLY A 273 5.81 -7.07 18.64
N GLN A 274 5.49 -5.80 18.93
CA GLN A 274 4.82 -5.40 20.17
C GLN A 274 3.42 -6.01 20.37
N HIS A 275 2.84 -6.72 19.40
CA HIS A 275 1.59 -7.46 19.64
C HIS A 275 1.78 -8.66 20.56
N ILE A 276 3.00 -9.21 20.64
CA ILE A 276 3.33 -10.35 21.49
C ILE A 276 4.26 -9.89 22.60
N ASP A 277 4.01 -10.38 23.81
CA ASP A 277 5.00 -10.33 24.90
C ASP A 277 6.16 -11.28 24.54
N GLU A 278 7.20 -10.74 23.90
CA GLU A 278 8.29 -11.53 23.30
C GLU A 278 9.10 -12.35 24.32
N PRO A 279 9.45 -11.82 25.52
CA PRO A 279 10.07 -12.63 26.57
C PRO A 279 9.21 -13.85 26.98
N GLU A 280 7.90 -13.66 27.12
CA GLU A 280 6.98 -14.76 27.45
C GLU A 280 6.82 -15.76 26.31
N LEU A 281 6.82 -15.30 25.06
CA LEU A 281 6.82 -16.16 23.88
C LEU A 281 8.06 -17.06 23.85
N VAL A 282 9.25 -16.47 24.04
CA VAL A 282 10.53 -17.20 24.06
C VAL A 282 10.51 -18.26 25.17
N SER A 283 10.17 -17.88 26.40
CA SER A 283 10.05 -18.83 27.52
C SER A 283 9.05 -19.95 27.22
N ALA A 284 7.88 -19.63 26.65
CA ALA A 284 6.87 -20.64 26.36
C ALA A 284 7.28 -21.65 25.29
N LEU A 285 8.05 -21.21 24.29
CA LEU A 285 8.56 -22.08 23.23
C LEU A 285 9.68 -22.99 23.76
N VAL A 286 10.60 -22.44 24.55
CA VAL A 286 11.70 -23.20 25.18
C VAL A 286 11.16 -24.23 26.17
N GLU A 287 10.17 -23.87 26.98
CA GLU A 287 9.54 -24.74 27.97
C GLU A 287 8.53 -25.73 27.37
N GLY A 288 8.23 -25.61 26.06
CA GLY A 288 7.23 -26.44 25.38
C GLY A 288 5.78 -26.17 25.79
N ARG A 289 5.51 -25.02 26.45
CA ARG A 289 4.13 -24.55 26.73
C ARG A 289 3.42 -24.14 25.44
N LEU A 290 4.15 -23.73 24.40
CA LEU A 290 3.64 -23.39 23.07
C LEU A 290 4.18 -24.34 22.01
N GLY A 291 3.32 -24.79 21.11
CA GLY A 291 3.65 -25.80 20.09
C GLY A 291 4.49 -25.30 18.92
N GLY A 292 4.58 -23.99 18.71
CA GLY A 292 5.44 -23.35 17.71
C GLY A 292 5.05 -21.90 17.39
N ALA A 293 5.89 -21.23 16.60
CA ALA A 293 5.65 -19.85 16.16
C ALA A 293 6.12 -19.58 14.73
N GLY A 294 5.41 -18.74 13.99
CA GLY A 294 5.87 -18.15 12.73
C GLY A 294 5.92 -16.63 12.85
N LEU A 295 7.10 -16.04 12.79
CA LEU A 295 7.33 -14.63 13.10
C LEU A 295 7.95 -13.90 11.92
N ASP A 296 7.25 -12.91 11.38
CA ASP A 296 7.81 -11.94 10.42
C ASP A 296 8.27 -10.65 11.13
N VAL A 297 7.92 -10.46 12.39
CA VAL A 297 8.12 -9.21 13.14
C VAL A 297 8.56 -9.47 14.57
N PHE A 298 9.36 -8.56 15.13
CA PHE A 298 10.01 -8.68 16.45
C PHE A 298 9.90 -7.38 17.25
N GLU A 299 9.97 -7.43 18.58
CA GLU A 299 9.72 -6.23 19.40
C GLU A 299 10.81 -5.16 19.20
N HIS A 300 12.05 -5.58 18.96
CA HIS A 300 13.23 -4.72 18.80
C HIS A 300 13.93 -4.92 17.45
N GLU A 301 13.18 -4.96 16.35
CA GLU A 301 13.75 -5.15 15.01
C GLU A 301 14.92 -4.18 14.71
N PRO A 302 16.01 -4.66 14.07
CA PRO A 302 16.18 -5.99 13.47
C PRO A 302 16.69 -7.07 14.44
N GLU A 303 16.76 -6.78 15.74
CA GLU A 303 17.23 -7.73 16.75
C GLU A 303 16.19 -8.84 16.95
N VAL A 304 16.68 -10.08 17.06
CA VAL A 304 15.87 -11.27 17.30
C VAL A 304 16.46 -12.02 18.50
N PRO A 305 15.66 -12.47 19.47
CA PRO A 305 16.17 -13.25 20.60
C PRO A 305 16.93 -14.49 20.14
N GLU A 306 18.19 -14.61 20.55
CA GLU A 306 19.10 -15.69 20.13
C GLU A 306 18.55 -17.09 20.46
N GLN A 307 17.80 -17.20 21.55
CA GLN A 307 17.15 -18.44 21.97
C GLN A 307 16.21 -19.01 20.91
N LEU A 308 15.66 -18.19 20.01
CA LEU A 308 14.78 -18.66 18.94
C LEU A 308 15.54 -19.36 17.81
N PHE A 309 16.84 -19.08 17.61
CA PHE A 309 17.60 -19.64 16.49
C PHE A 309 17.82 -21.16 16.60
N GLY A 310 17.86 -21.68 17.82
CA GLY A 310 18.05 -23.11 18.08
C GLY A 310 16.77 -23.94 18.07
N LEU A 311 15.60 -23.32 17.82
CA LEU A 311 14.31 -23.99 17.96
C LEU A 311 13.78 -24.54 16.63
N ASP A 312 13.53 -25.84 16.57
CA ASP A 312 12.97 -26.53 15.40
C ASP A 312 11.47 -26.28 15.16
N ASN A 313 10.81 -25.62 16.11
CA ASN A 313 9.37 -25.32 16.11
C ASN A 313 9.09 -23.84 15.84
N VAL A 314 10.08 -23.06 15.39
CA VAL A 314 9.89 -21.66 14.99
C VAL A 314 10.34 -21.41 13.56
N VAL A 315 9.69 -20.46 12.90
CA VAL A 315 10.12 -19.90 11.62
C VAL A 315 10.26 -18.39 11.80
N LEU A 316 11.42 -17.85 11.41
CA LEU A 316 11.78 -16.45 11.60
C LEU A 316 12.05 -15.82 10.24
N VAL A 317 11.45 -14.65 10.00
CA VAL A 317 11.53 -13.95 8.72
C VAL A 317 11.79 -12.45 8.97
N PRO A 318 12.68 -11.78 8.21
CA PRO A 318 13.10 -10.41 8.52
C PRO A 318 12.14 -9.35 7.96
N HIS A 319 10.90 -9.32 8.44
CA HIS A 319 9.87 -8.32 8.11
C HIS A 319 9.66 -8.12 6.60
N VAL A 320 9.36 -9.23 5.92
CA VAL A 320 9.27 -9.28 4.45
C VAL A 320 7.83 -9.39 3.94
N GLY A 321 6.81 -9.28 4.79
CA GLY A 321 5.41 -9.48 4.42
C GLY A 321 4.91 -8.64 3.22
N SER A 322 5.55 -7.50 2.94
CA SER A 322 5.26 -6.65 1.76
C SER A 322 6.41 -6.56 0.75
N SER A 323 7.49 -7.32 0.94
CA SER A 323 8.74 -7.19 0.20
C SER A 323 8.74 -7.97 -1.12
N THR A 324 7.68 -7.84 -1.92
CA THR A 324 7.69 -8.26 -3.33
C THR A 324 7.93 -7.07 -4.24
N LEU A 325 8.46 -7.31 -5.44
CA LEU A 325 8.76 -6.24 -6.40
C LEU A 325 7.51 -5.45 -6.76
N GLU A 326 6.40 -6.14 -7.02
CA GLU A 326 5.13 -5.57 -7.43
C GLU A 326 4.52 -4.73 -6.29
N ALA A 327 4.50 -5.26 -5.07
CA ALA A 327 3.96 -4.56 -3.91
C ALA A 327 4.79 -3.31 -3.60
N ARG A 328 6.13 -3.42 -3.58
CA ARG A 328 7.03 -2.30 -3.32
C ARG A 328 6.94 -1.22 -4.41
N LYS A 329 6.78 -1.62 -5.67
CA LYS A 329 6.55 -0.68 -6.77
C LYS A 329 5.25 0.10 -6.58
N VAL A 330 4.13 -0.60 -6.36
CA VAL A 330 2.81 0.04 -6.13
C VAL A 330 2.83 0.97 -4.92
N MET A 331 3.54 0.60 -3.84
CA MET A 331 3.74 1.46 -2.68
C MET A 331 4.56 2.71 -3.01
N GLY A 332 5.65 2.57 -3.78
CA GLY A 332 6.48 3.68 -4.24
C GLY A 332 5.69 4.65 -5.12
N ASP A 333 4.97 4.12 -6.11
CA ASP A 333 4.10 4.89 -7.01
C ASP A 333 3.03 5.66 -6.21
N LEU A 334 2.45 5.06 -5.17
CA LEU A 334 1.46 5.71 -4.32
C LEU A 334 2.07 6.86 -3.49
N VAL A 335 3.31 6.71 -3.00
CA VAL A 335 4.02 7.78 -2.28
C VAL A 335 4.27 8.96 -3.22
N ILE A 336 4.81 8.69 -4.41
CA ILE A 336 5.07 9.71 -5.44
C ILE A 336 3.75 10.42 -5.81
N GLY A 337 2.69 9.65 -6.08
CA GLY A 337 1.38 10.22 -6.43
C GLY A 337 0.77 11.11 -5.34
N ASN A 338 0.97 10.78 -4.05
CA ASN A 338 0.54 11.66 -2.95
C ASN A 338 1.37 12.95 -2.89
N LEU A 339 2.69 12.88 -3.13
CA LEU A 339 3.56 14.07 -3.17
C LEU A 339 3.20 14.98 -4.35
N GLU A 340 3.01 14.41 -5.54
CA GLU A 340 2.56 15.16 -6.72
C GLU A 340 1.20 15.83 -6.47
N ALA A 341 0.23 15.08 -5.92
CA ALA A 341 -1.07 15.64 -5.57
C ALA A 341 -0.95 16.82 -4.60
N HIS A 342 -0.10 16.69 -3.57
CA HIS A 342 0.16 17.76 -2.61
C HIS A 342 0.72 19.03 -3.29
N PHE A 343 1.81 18.92 -4.06
CA PHE A 343 2.46 20.08 -4.67
C PHE A 343 1.63 20.72 -5.80
N LEU A 344 0.72 19.97 -6.42
CA LEU A 344 -0.23 20.48 -7.41
C LEU A 344 -1.53 21.01 -6.79
N ASN A 345 -1.64 21.08 -5.46
CA ASN A 345 -2.86 21.47 -4.74
C ASN A 345 -4.09 20.64 -5.14
N LYS A 346 -3.90 19.35 -5.40
CA LYS A 346 -4.96 18.36 -5.65
C LYS A 346 -5.26 17.57 -4.37
N PRO A 347 -6.46 16.97 -4.26
CA PRO A 347 -6.75 16.04 -3.16
C PRO A 347 -5.73 14.88 -3.12
N LEU A 348 -5.27 14.53 -1.92
CA LEU A 348 -4.37 13.40 -1.71
C LEU A 348 -5.06 12.07 -2.07
N LEU A 349 -4.28 11.10 -2.54
CA LEU A 349 -4.78 9.79 -2.94
C LEU A 349 -5.18 8.94 -1.73
N THR A 350 -4.39 8.99 -0.65
CA THR A 350 -4.60 8.20 0.57
C THR A 350 -4.34 9.04 1.83
N PRO A 351 -5.18 10.05 2.12
CA PRO A 351 -5.07 10.85 3.34
C PRO A 351 -5.44 10.04 4.58
N VAL A 352 -4.79 10.34 5.71
CA VAL A 352 -5.05 9.69 7.01
C VAL A 352 -5.37 10.71 8.11
N VAL A 353 -4.81 11.93 8.03
CA VAL A 353 -4.98 13.02 9.00
C VAL A 353 -5.35 14.30 8.28
#